data_AF-A0AAV5KLD4-F1
#
_entry.id   AF-A0AAV5KLD4-F1
#
_cell.length_a   1.000
_cell.length_b   1.000
_cell.length_c   1.000
_cell.angle_alpha   90.00
_cell.angle_beta   90.00
_cell.angle_gamma   90.00
#
_symmetry.space_group_name_H-M   'P 1'
#
loop_
_entity.id
_entity.type
_entity.pdbx_description
1 polymer ?
#
loop_
_entity_poly.entity_id
_entity_poly.type
_entity_poly.pdbx_seq_one_letter_code
_entity_poly.pdbx_strand_id
1 'polypeptide(L)'
;MYSVYPTSESFLNFKSDLFLIKQILYFLSLLLDSGEEETANLLLGKFKWGHAFLSLNREILKAYTACENSADIISVQNSWLSQQSQIPAAPQDAEGGDASEDEGSANDSDDGLPPLERNMNHLNLQESDDESE
;
A
#
# COMPACT_ATOMS: atom_id res chain seq x y z
N MET A 1 18.82 18.01 -4.78
CA MET A 1 17.40 17.83 -5.13
C MET A 1 17.28 16.57 -5.98
N TYR A 2 17.29 15.39 -5.35
CA TYR A 2 17.05 14.13 -6.06
C TYR A 2 15.55 13.90 -6.02
N SER A 3 14.90 14.06 -7.17
CA SER A 3 13.53 13.60 -7.28
C SER A 3 13.57 12.07 -7.29
N VAL A 4 12.98 11.45 -6.27
CA VAL A 4 12.79 9.98 -6.22
C VAL A 4 11.64 9.63 -7.17
N TYR A 5 11.84 9.88 -8.46
CA TYR A 5 11.01 9.24 -9.46
C TYR A 5 11.45 7.78 -9.54
N PRO A 6 10.52 6.82 -9.45
CA PRO A 6 10.87 5.43 -9.67
C PRO A 6 11.58 5.32 -11.03
N THR A 7 12.72 4.63 -11.06
CA THR A 7 13.42 4.38 -12.33
C THR A 7 12.45 3.70 -13.29
N SER A 8 12.65 3.87 -14.59
CA SER A 8 11.77 3.27 -15.61
C SER A 8 11.57 1.77 -15.38
N GLU A 9 12.62 1.07 -14.92
CA GLU A 9 12.58 -0.35 -14.58
C GLU A 9 11.76 -0.64 -13.32
N SER A 10 11.91 0.14 -12.23
CA SER A 10 11.06 0.00 -11.03
C SER A 10 9.60 0.31 -11.32
N PHE A 11 9.32 1.31 -12.15
CA PHE A 11 7.97 1.67 -12.56
C PHE A 11 7.32 0.63 -13.47
N LEU A 12 8.11 0.03 -14.38
CA LEU A 12 7.66 -1.07 -15.22
C LEU A 12 7.39 -2.34 -14.40
N ASN A 13 8.28 -2.68 -13.46
CA ASN A 13 8.04 -3.79 -12.53
C ASN A 13 6.79 -3.56 -11.69
N PHE A 14 6.62 -2.36 -11.12
CA PHE A 14 5.40 -2.00 -10.38
C PHE A 14 4.13 -2.13 -11.23
N LYS A 15 4.14 -1.66 -12.49
CA LYS A 15 3.01 -1.85 -13.42
C LYS A 15 2.75 -3.32 -13.74
N SER A 16 3.81 -4.11 -13.85
CA SER A 16 3.73 -5.56 -14.11
C SER A 16 3.14 -6.31 -12.93
N ASP A 17 3.58 -5.99 -11.72
CA ASP A 17 3.07 -6.54 -10.46
C ASP A 17 1.59 -6.17 -10.27
N LEU A 18 1.23 -4.90 -10.54
CA LEU A 18 -0.15 -4.45 -10.46
C LEU A 18 -1.03 -5.14 -11.51
N PHE A 19 -0.52 -5.38 -12.72
CA PHE A 19 -1.23 -6.12 -13.76
C PHE A 19 -1.45 -7.59 -13.35
N LEU A 20 -0.43 -8.23 -12.78
CA LEU A 20 -0.52 -9.59 -12.28
C LEU A 20 -1.51 -9.71 -11.11
N ILE A 21 -1.46 -8.79 -10.15
CA ILE A 21 -2.41 -8.75 -9.02
C ILE A 21 -3.84 -8.55 -9.51
N LYS A 22 -4.06 -7.67 -10.50
CA LYS A 22 -5.39 -7.50 -11.11
C LYS A 22 -5.87 -8.78 -11.79
N GLN A 23 -5.00 -9.50 -12.51
CA GLN A 23 -5.37 -10.79 -13.09
C GLN A 23 -5.71 -11.83 -12.03
N ILE A 24 -4.92 -11.90 -10.95
CA ILE A 24 -5.19 -12.80 -9.82
C ILE A 24 -6.54 -12.48 -9.19
N LEU A 25 -6.84 -11.20 -8.90
CA LEU A 25 -8.12 -10.78 -8.34
C LEU A 25 -9.30 -11.18 -9.24
N TYR A 26 -9.18 -10.94 -10.55
CA TYR A 26 -10.24 -11.29 -11.50
C TYR A 26 -10.47 -12.81 -11.60
N PHE A 27 -9.40 -13.58 -11.68
CA PHE A 27 -9.52 -15.04 -11.74
C PHE A 27 -10.13 -15.61 -10.46
N LEU A 28 -9.74 -15.09 -9.30
CA LEU A 28 -10.29 -15.50 -8.01
C LEU A 28 -11.76 -15.11 -7.86
N SER A 29 -12.17 -13.93 -8.32
CA SER A 29 -13.59 -13.55 -8.27
C SER A 29 -14.45 -14.52 -9.09
N LEU A 30 -13.98 -14.91 -10.29
CA LEU A 30 -14.70 -15.89 -11.11
C LEU A 30 -14.84 -17.27 -10.45
N LEU A 31 -13.78 -17.75 -9.79
CA LEU A 31 -13.84 -19.00 -9.02
C LEU A 31 -14.85 -18.90 -7.87
N LEU A 32 -14.84 -17.78 -7.14
CA LEU A 32 -15.78 -17.57 -6.03
C LEU A 32 -17.23 -17.47 -6.50
N ASP A 33 -17.50 -16.79 -7.62
CA ASP A 33 -18.84 -16.69 -8.21
C ASP A 33 -19.37 -18.05 -8.68
N SER A 34 -18.47 -18.89 -9.21
CA SER A 34 -18.79 -20.27 -9.61
C SER A 34 -19.00 -21.24 -8.44
N GLY A 35 -18.80 -20.79 -7.19
CA GLY A 35 -18.86 -21.63 -5.99
C GLY A 35 -17.60 -22.49 -5.75
N GLU A 36 -16.53 -22.26 -6.51
CA GLU A 36 -15.25 -22.99 -6.47
C GLU A 36 -14.28 -22.39 -5.43
N GLU A 37 -14.77 -22.11 -4.22
CA GLU A 37 -13.97 -21.49 -3.16
C GLU A 37 -12.80 -22.38 -2.71
N GLU A 38 -12.98 -23.70 -2.72
CA GLU A 38 -11.92 -24.67 -2.40
C GLU A 38 -10.77 -24.60 -3.40
N THR A 39 -11.07 -24.45 -4.69
CA THR A 39 -10.09 -24.29 -5.76
C THR A 39 -9.33 -22.97 -5.61
N ALA A 40 -10.02 -21.88 -5.28
CA ALA A 40 -9.37 -20.58 -4.99
C ALA A 40 -8.41 -20.67 -3.80
N ASN A 41 -8.83 -21.34 -2.72
CA ASN A 41 -7.99 -21.58 -1.54
C ASN A 41 -6.79 -22.48 -1.85
N LEU A 42 -6.96 -23.52 -2.66
CA LEU A 42 -5.88 -24.42 -3.06
C LEU A 42 -4.84 -23.70 -3.94
N LEU A 43 -5.31 -22.87 -4.88
CA LEU A 43 -4.45 -22.06 -5.75
C LEU A 43 -3.55 -21.14 -4.93
N LEU A 44 -4.16 -20.41 -4.00
CA LEU A 44 -3.44 -19.46 -3.15
C LEU A 44 -2.66 -20.13 -2.02
N GLY A 45 -3.05 -21.34 -1.59
CA GLY A 45 -2.37 -22.12 -0.57
C GLY A 45 -0.94 -22.54 -0.96
N LYS A 46 -0.57 -22.44 -2.25
CA LYS A 46 0.83 -22.62 -2.70
C LYS A 46 1.74 -21.47 -2.29
N PHE A 47 1.17 -20.33 -1.90
CA PHE A 47 1.88 -19.13 -1.50
C PHE A 47 1.70 -18.89 0.00
N LYS A 48 2.79 -18.56 0.70
CA LYS A 48 2.74 -18.22 2.14
C LYS A 48 1.80 -17.05 2.44
N TRP A 49 1.60 -16.14 1.48
CA TRP A 49 0.72 -14.98 1.60
C TRP A 49 -0.73 -15.25 1.17
N GLY A 50 -1.04 -16.43 0.63
CA GLY A 50 -2.33 -16.70 -0.01
C GLY A 50 -3.56 -16.48 0.89
N HIS A 51 -3.50 -16.94 2.14
CA HIS A 51 -4.59 -16.74 3.11
C HIS A 51 -4.77 -15.26 3.48
N ALA A 52 -3.67 -14.52 3.64
CA ALA A 52 -3.70 -13.09 3.92
C ALA A 52 -4.26 -12.32 2.71
N PHE A 53 -3.93 -12.73 1.49
CA PHE A 53 -4.43 -12.12 0.27
C PHE A 53 -5.95 -12.24 0.14
N LEU A 54 -6.52 -13.43 0.34
CA LEU A 54 -7.98 -13.60 0.32
C LEU A 54 -8.63 -12.72 1.37
N SER A 55 -8.08 -12.70 2.59
CA SER A 55 -8.62 -11.96 3.71
C SER A 55 -8.60 -10.45 3.47
N LEU A 56 -7.47 -9.91 2.99
CA LEU A 56 -7.31 -8.49 2.69
C LEU A 56 -8.20 -8.03 1.53
N ASN A 57 -8.43 -8.91 0.54
CA ASN A 57 -9.16 -8.57 -0.67
C ASN A 57 -10.62 -9.06 -0.68
N ARG A 58 -11.18 -9.53 0.45
CA ARG A 58 -12.55 -10.09 0.48
C ARG A 58 -13.59 -9.15 -0.12
N GLU A 59 -13.51 -7.87 0.22
CA GLU A 59 -14.49 -6.87 -0.22
C GLU A 59 -14.39 -6.61 -1.73
N ILE A 60 -13.17 -6.41 -2.25
CA ILE A 60 -12.98 -6.14 -3.67
C ILE A 60 -13.25 -7.38 -4.53
N LEU A 61 -12.94 -8.58 -4.03
CA LEU A 61 -13.30 -9.84 -4.69
C LEU A 61 -14.82 -9.96 -4.84
N LYS A 62 -15.57 -9.66 -3.77
CA LYS A 62 -17.05 -9.64 -3.81
C LYS A 62 -17.60 -8.54 -4.71
N ALA A 63 -16.95 -7.37 -4.77
CA ALA A 63 -17.37 -6.32 -5.69
C ALA A 63 -17.17 -6.74 -7.16
N TYR A 64 -16.08 -7.46 -7.46
CA TYR A 64 -15.82 -7.97 -8.80
C TYR A 64 -16.76 -9.10 -9.22
N THR A 65 -17.24 -9.96 -8.32
CA THR A 65 -18.26 -10.95 -8.68
C THR A 65 -19.58 -10.32 -9.13
N ALA A 66 -19.87 -9.10 -8.68
CA ALA A 66 -21.07 -8.37 -9.07
C ALA A 66 -20.93 -7.56 -10.38
N CYS A 67 -19.72 -7.50 -10.96
CA CYS A 67 -19.46 -6.75 -12.19
C CYS A 67 -19.76 -7.61 -13.41
N GLU A 68 -20.54 -7.10 -14.37
CA GLU A 68 -20.86 -7.83 -15.61
C GLU A 68 -19.95 -7.40 -16.77
N ASN A 69 -19.51 -6.14 -16.74
CA ASN A 69 -18.73 -5.55 -17.83
C ASN A 69 -17.50 -4.78 -17.33
N SER A 70 -16.64 -4.39 -18.26
CA SER A 70 -15.40 -3.67 -17.95
C SER A 70 -15.63 -2.28 -17.35
N ALA A 71 -16.76 -1.62 -17.64
CA ALA A 71 -17.09 -0.32 -17.05
C ALA A 71 -17.43 -0.45 -15.56
N ASP A 72 -18.11 -1.54 -15.16
CA ASP A 72 -18.39 -1.84 -13.74
C ASP A 72 -17.08 -2.04 -12.97
N ILE A 73 -16.15 -2.80 -13.56
CA ILE A 73 -14.81 -3.05 -12.98
C ILE A 73 -14.06 -1.72 -12.78
N ILE A 74 -14.10 -0.83 -13.76
CA ILE A 74 -13.45 0.50 -13.67
C ILE A 74 -14.11 1.33 -12.56
N SER A 75 -15.43 1.31 -12.46
CA SER A 75 -16.18 2.01 -11.40
C SER A 75 -15.76 1.53 -10.01
N VAL A 76 -15.71 0.21 -9.79
CA VAL A 76 -15.25 -0.41 -8.54
C VAL A 76 -13.81 -0.01 -8.23
N GLN A 77 -12.92 -0.06 -9.22
CA GLN A 77 -11.50 0.33 -9.04
C GLN A 77 -11.36 1.80 -8.61
N ASN A 78 -12.07 2.71 -9.29
CA ASN A 78 -12.05 4.13 -8.96
C ASN A 78 -12.60 4.39 -7.55
N SER A 79 -13.73 3.77 -7.21
CA SER A 79 -14.33 3.87 -5.87
C SER A 79 -13.39 3.37 -4.78
N TRP A 80 -12.68 2.26 -5.02
CA TRP A 80 -11.72 1.71 -4.08
C TRP A 80 -10.51 2.62 -3.87
N LEU A 81 -9.96 3.20 -4.95
CA LEU A 81 -8.86 4.16 -4.86
C LEU A 81 -9.25 5.42 -4.08
N SER A 82 -10.46 5.94 -4.30
CA SER A 82 -10.96 7.12 -3.57
C SER A 82 -11.15 6.86 -2.06
N GLN A 83 -11.43 5.62 -1.65
CA GLN A 83 -11.54 5.25 -0.24
C GLN A 83 -10.17 5.18 0.43
N GLN A 84 -9.13 4.73 -0.28
CA GLN A 84 -7.77 4.66 0.27
C GLN A 84 -7.07 6.01 0.39
N SER A 85 -7.45 7.01 -0.41
CA SER A 85 -6.91 8.37 -0.27
C SER A 85 -7.41 9.12 0.99
N GLN A 86 -8.33 8.52 1.76
CA GLN A 86 -8.92 9.10 2.98
C GLN A 86 -8.22 8.62 4.27
N ILE A 87 -7.10 7.88 4.19
CA ILE A 87 -6.27 7.61 5.37
C ILE A 87 -5.83 8.97 5.93
N PRO A 88 -6.21 9.34 7.17
CA PRO A 88 -5.85 10.63 7.72
C PRO A 88 -4.33 10.79 7.65
N ALA A 89 -3.87 11.84 6.97
CA ALA A 89 -2.52 12.32 7.14
C ALA A 89 -2.28 12.46 8.64
N ALA A 90 -1.15 11.93 9.13
CA ALA A 90 -0.81 11.89 10.54
C ALA A 90 -1.11 13.24 11.23
N PRO A 91 -1.50 13.26 12.53
CA PRO A 91 -1.77 14.50 13.24
C PRO A 91 -0.58 15.43 13.12
N GLN A 92 -0.80 16.62 12.55
CA GLN A 92 0.17 17.71 12.58
C GLN A 92 0.03 18.37 13.95
N ASP A 93 0.80 17.88 14.92
CA ASP A 93 0.92 18.54 16.20
C ASP A 93 1.74 19.83 16.03
N ALA A 94 1.11 20.92 16.44
CA ALA A 94 1.60 22.28 16.35
C ALA A 94 2.85 22.51 17.22
N GLU A 95 3.87 23.08 16.58
CA GLU A 95 4.63 24.27 17.01
C GLU A 95 5.32 24.27 18.39
N GLY A 96 6.66 24.14 18.34
CA GLY A 96 7.60 25.12 18.91
C GLY A 96 7.91 25.09 20.41
N GLY A 97 9.18 24.84 20.77
CA GLY A 97 9.69 25.20 22.10
C GLY A 97 11.02 24.57 22.51
N ASP A 98 12.11 25.19 22.05
CA ASP A 98 13.40 25.44 22.74
C ASP A 98 14.20 24.33 23.46
N ALA A 99 15.52 24.46 23.32
CA ALA A 99 16.55 23.52 23.73
C ALA A 99 16.67 23.32 25.26
N SER A 100 16.96 22.09 25.67
CA SER A 100 17.86 21.84 26.81
C SER A 100 18.41 20.41 26.75
N GLU A 101 19.67 20.31 27.19
CA GLU A 101 20.57 19.17 27.14
C GLU A 101 20.21 18.08 28.17
N ASP A 102 20.72 16.87 27.90
CA ASP A 102 21.23 15.90 28.89
C ASP A 102 20.24 14.97 29.63
N GLU A 103 20.26 13.68 29.30
CA GLU A 103 20.86 12.60 30.12
C GLU A 103 20.38 11.21 29.67
N GLY A 104 21.30 10.24 29.78
CA GLY A 104 21.21 8.92 29.17
C GLY A 104 20.09 8.00 29.69
N SER A 105 19.67 7.10 28.81
CA SER A 105 19.17 5.79 29.24
C SER A 105 19.68 4.72 28.29
N ALA A 106 20.75 4.07 28.73
CA ALA A 106 21.29 2.88 28.09
C ALA A 106 20.26 1.76 28.15
N ASN A 107 19.73 1.37 26.99
CA ASN A 107 19.36 -0.03 26.77
C ASN A 107 20.31 -0.58 25.71
N ASP A 108 21.41 -1.10 26.25
CA ASP A 108 22.31 -2.05 25.63
C ASP A 108 21.51 -3.28 25.18
N SER A 109 21.26 -3.37 23.88
CA SER A 109 21.05 -4.63 23.21
C SER A 109 21.83 -4.53 21.92
N ASP A 110 23.11 -4.90 22.03
CA ASP A 110 24.04 -5.22 20.94
C ASP A 110 23.44 -6.36 20.08
N ASP A 111 22.38 -6.06 19.35
CA ASP A 111 21.91 -6.89 18.26
C ASP A 111 22.76 -6.46 17.07
N GLY A 112 23.73 -7.31 16.68
CA GLY A 112 24.73 -7.09 15.63
C GLY A 112 24.16 -6.94 14.22
N LEU A 113 23.04 -6.26 14.11
CA LEU A 113 22.38 -5.84 12.89
C LEU A 113 23.06 -4.57 12.37
N PRO A 114 23.33 -4.49 11.05
CA PRO A 114 23.80 -3.26 10.45
C PRO A 114 22.77 -2.14 10.71
N PRO A 115 23.21 -0.88 10.88
CA PRO A 115 22.31 0.26 11.04
C PRO A 115 21.28 0.26 9.92
N LEU A 116 20.00 0.25 10.27
CA LEU A 116 18.94 0.30 9.28
C LEU A 116 19.04 1.64 8.53
N GLU A 117 19.16 1.59 7.21
CA GLU A 117 19.04 2.78 6.37
C GLU A 117 17.65 3.37 6.57
N ARG A 118 17.60 4.65 6.96
CA ARG A 118 16.34 5.37 7.15
C ARG A 118 15.53 5.33 5.87
N ASN A 119 14.30 4.82 5.95
CA ASN A 119 13.35 4.86 4.85
C ASN A 119 12.92 6.32 4.60
N MET A 120 13.32 6.85 3.45
CA MET A 120 13.08 8.25 3.04
C MET A 120 11.68 8.49 2.44
N ASN A 121 10.78 7.49 2.40
CA ASN A 121 9.40 7.66 1.90
C ASN A 121 8.46 8.44 2.85
N HIS A 122 8.96 8.99 3.97
CA HIS A 122 8.20 9.95 4.76
C HIS A 122 8.24 11.31 4.05
N LEU A 123 7.19 11.61 3.28
CA LEU A 123 6.97 12.96 2.72
C LEU A 123 6.74 13.94 3.87
N ASN A 124 7.64 14.90 4.06
CA ASN A 124 7.39 16.14 4.81
C ASN A 124 6.98 17.20 3.78
N LEU A 125 5.67 17.46 3.67
CA LEU A 125 5.16 18.60 2.91
C LEU A 125 5.28 19.85 3.78
N GLN A 126 6.39 20.57 3.65
CA GLN A 126 6.43 21.98 4.01
C GLN A 126 6.18 22.76 2.73
N GLU A 127 4.95 23.27 2.62
CA GLU A 127 4.54 24.23 1.59
C GLU A 127 5.44 25.47 1.66
N SER A 128 5.93 25.86 0.49
CA SER A 128 6.60 27.13 0.25
C SER A 128 5.57 28.25 0.24
N ASP A 129 5.64 29.17 1.19
CA ASP A 129 4.99 30.47 1.09
C ASP A 129 5.99 31.56 1.48
N ASP A 130 6.49 32.29 0.47
CA ASP A 130 6.64 33.75 0.57
C ASP A 130 6.73 34.36 -0.84
N GLU A 131 5.56 34.68 -1.39
CA GLU A 131 5.40 35.75 -2.38
C GLU A 131 5.14 37.05 -1.59
N SER A 132 6.13 37.96 -1.57
CA SER A 132 5.95 39.33 -1.10
C SER A 132 6.81 40.30 -1.94
N GLU A 133 6.13 40.97 -2.88
CA GLU A 133 6.38 42.25 -3.60
C GLU A 133 7.76 42.61 -4.19
#